data_AF-A0A5J4P5I1-F1
#
_entry.id   AF-A0A5J4P5I1-F1
#
_cell.length_a   1.000
_cell.length_b   1.000
_cell.length_c   1.000
_cell.angle_alpha   90.00
_cell.angle_beta   90.00
_cell.angle_gamma   90.00
#
_symmetry.space_group_name_H-M   'P 1'
#
loop_
_entity.id
_entity.type
_entity.pdbx_description
1 polymer ?
#
loop_
_entity_poly.entity_id
_entity_poly.type
_entity_poly.pdbx_seq_one_letter_code
_entity_poly.pdbx_strand_id
1 'polypeptide(L)' 'RKSYYERLEVDEFWTYVGNKSKKYRLIYAYERQSGEIVAYVWGKRDLKTAKRLSNC' A
#
# COMPACT_ATOMS: atom_id res chain seq x y z
N ARG A 1 -16.32 -4.98 -14.75
CA ARG A 1 -15.85 -4.91 -13.35
C ARG A 1 -15.56 -6.34 -12.90
N LYS A 2 -14.30 -6.77 -12.81
CA LYS A 2 -13.98 -8.10 -12.27
C LYS A 2 -14.41 -8.12 -10.80
N SER A 3 -15.21 -9.11 -10.40
CA SER A 3 -15.74 -9.22 -9.03
C SER A 3 -14.91 -10.12 -8.12
N TYR A 4 -13.97 -10.88 -8.71
CA TYR A 4 -13.15 -11.85 -8.02
C TYR A 4 -11.80 -11.96 -8.72
N TYR A 5 -10.74 -11.98 -7.93
CA TYR A 5 -9.38 -12.22 -8.37
C TYR A 5 -8.93 -13.52 -7.71
N GLU A 6 -8.50 -14.49 -8.53
CA GLU A 6 -8.18 -15.84 -8.04
C GLU A 6 -6.97 -15.84 -7.11
N ARG A 7 -5.98 -14.99 -7.39
CA ARG A 7 -4.80 -14.79 -6.56
C ARG A 7 -4.27 -13.36 -6.74
N LEU A 8 -4.45 -12.55 -5.70
CA LEU A 8 -3.78 -11.26 -5.58
C LEU A 8 -2.57 -11.44 -4.69
N GLU A 9 -1.41 -11.02 -5.17
CA GLU A 9 -0.22 -10.91 -4.35
C GLU A 9 -0.14 -9.49 -3.82
N VAL A 10 -0.04 -9.38 -2.50
CA VAL A 10 0.14 -8.11 -1.82
C VAL A 10 1.58 -8.03 -1.35
N ASP A 11 2.28 -6.98 -1.76
CA ASP A 11 3.65 -6.73 -1.33
C ASP A 11 3.80 -5.33 -0.72
N GLU A 12 4.79 -5.21 0.15
CA GLU A 12 5.10 -4.01 0.92
C GLU A 12 6.51 -3.53 0.62
N PHE A 13 6.59 -2.34 0.04
CA PHE A 13 7.86 -1.68 -0.21
C PHE A 13 8.08 -0.48 0.71
N TRP A 14 9.27 -0.43 1.32
CA TRP A 14 9.72 0.73 2.10
C TRP A 14 10.67 1.56 1.27
N THR A 15 10.30 2.81 1.02
CA THR A 15 11.17 3.76 0.30
C THR A 15 11.37 5.04 1.08
N TYR A 16 12.48 5.72 0.82
CA TYR A 16 12.79 7.02 1.36
C TYR A 16 12.65 8.04 0.24
N VAL A 17 11.80 9.05 0.42
CA VAL A 17 11.61 10.10 -0.60
C VAL A 17 12.39 11.34 -0.18
N GLY A 18 13.48 11.60 -0.90
CA GLY A 18 14.35 12.77 -0.73
C GLY A 18 15.24 12.75 0.51
N ASN A 19 14.67 12.50 1.69
CA ASN A 19 15.40 12.46 2.97
C ASN A 19 15.18 11.12 3.67
N LYS A 20 16.24 10.50 4.21
CA LYS A 20 16.19 9.24 4.96
C LYS A 20 15.29 9.30 6.21
N SER A 21 14.99 10.49 6.73
CA SER A 21 14.01 10.66 7.83
C SER A 21 12.55 10.50 7.39
N LYS A 22 12.27 10.65 6.09
CA LYS A 22 10.93 10.54 5.52
C LYS A 22 10.75 9.14 4.92
N LYS A 23 10.50 8.17 5.79
CA LYS A 23 10.17 6.80 5.40
C LYS A 23 8.72 6.74 4.90
N TYR A 24 8.53 6.21 3.71
CA TYR A 24 7.23 5.95 3.11
C TYR A 24 7.04 4.45 2.94
N ARG A 25 5.77 4.03 3.01
CA ARG A 25 5.35 2.67 2.71
C ARG A 25 4.48 2.71 1.46
N LEU A 26 4.76 1.81 0.53
CA LEU A 26 3.92 1.49 -0.61
C LEU A 26 3.42 0.06 -0.40
N ILE A 27 2.10 -0.10 -0.33
CA ILE A 27 1.46 -1.42 -0.37
C ILE A 27 0.79 -1.51 -1.72
N TYR A 28 1.04 -2.56 -2.48
CA TYR A 28 0.36 -2.78 -3.75
C TYR A 28 -0.20 -4.19 -3.82
N ALA A 29 -1.34 -4.31 -4.51
CA ALA A 29 -1.97 -5.57 -4.85
C ALA A 29 -1.81 -5.78 -6.35
N TYR A 30 -1.22 -6.91 -6.71
CA TYR A 30 -0.87 -7.26 -8.08
C TYR A 30 -1.50 -8.61 -8.45
N GLU A 31 -2.08 -8.67 -9.65
CA GLU A 31 -2.66 -9.88 -10.23
C GLU A 31 -1.61 -10.57 -11.12
N ARG A 32 -1.14 -11.75 -10.70
CA ARG A 32 -0.15 -12.55 -11.46
C ARG A 32 -0.61 -12.92 -12.87
N GLN A 33 -1.90 -13.17 -13.05
CA GLN A 33 -2.46 -13.66 -14.31
C GLN A 33 -2.50 -12.59 -15.40
N SER A 34 -2.83 -11.34 -15.05
CA SER A 34 -2.91 -10.22 -16.00
C SER A 34 -1.62 -9.42 -16.07
N GLY A 35 -0.78 -9.50 -15.04
CA GLY A 35 0.39 -8.63 -14.92
C GLY A 35 0.05 -7.23 -14.39
N GLU A 36 -1.19 -6.98 -13.97
CA GLU A 36 -1.68 -5.64 -13.64
C GLU A 36 -1.66 -5.36 -12.14
N ILE A 37 -1.41 -4.10 -11.77
CA ILE A 37 -1.58 -3.61 -10.41
C ILE A 37 -3.05 -3.23 -10.24
N VAL A 38 -3.74 -3.95 -9.36
CA VAL A 38 -5.17 -3.79 -9.11
C VAL A 38 -5.44 -2.66 -8.13
N ALA A 39 -4.56 -2.48 -7.15
CA ALA A 39 -4.67 -1.41 -6.17
C ALA A 39 -3.29 -1.07 -5.60
N TYR A 40 -3.11 0.18 -5.19
CA TYR A 40 -1.93 0.58 -4.42
C TYR A 40 -2.29 1.65 -3.40
N VAL A 41 -1.58 1.65 -2.27
CA VAL A 41 -1.69 2.65 -1.21
C VAL A 41 -0.28 3.14 -0.90
N TRP A 42 -0.08 4.45 -1.04
CA TRP A 42 1.15 5.11 -0.65
C TRP A 42 0.86 6.06 0.51
N GLY A 43 1.55 5.89 1.63
CA GLY A 43 1.44 6.82 2.75
C GLY A 43 2.71 6.96 3.57
N LYS A 44 2.80 8.11 4.25
CA LYS A 44 3.62 8.23 5.46
C LYS A 44 2.88 7.55 6.60
N ARG A 45 3.63 6.89 7.49
CA ARG A 45 3.09 6.47 8.78
C ARG A 45 3.05 7.69 9.71
N ASP A 46 2.24 8.68 9.37
CA ASP A 46 2.04 9.84 10.23
C ASP A 46 1.25 9.40 11.47
N LEU A 47 1.78 9.69 12.67
CA LEU A 47 1.16 9.37 13.96
C LEU A 47 -0.29 9.88 14.06
N LYS A 48 -0.59 10.95 13.32
CA LYS A 48 -1.92 11.56 13.16
C LYS A 48 -2.91 10.64 12.44
N THR A 49 -2.45 9.83 11.48
CA THR A 49 -3.29 8.86 10.76
C THR A 49 -3.57 7.63 11.63
N ALA A 50 -2.59 7.18 12.42
CA ALA A 50 -2.78 6.07 13.36
C ALA A 50 -3.79 6.39 14.47
N LYS A 51 -3.74 7.62 15.04
CA LYS A 51 -4.74 8.07 16.03
C LYS A 51 -6.16 8.14 15.47
N ARG A 52 -6.32 8.39 14.18
CA ARG A 52 -7.63 8.48 13.51
C ARG A 52 -8.32 7.12 13.38
N LEU A 53 -7.57 6.02 13.48
CA LEU A 53 -8.10 4.64 13.49
C LEU A 53 -8.38 4.11 14.90
N SER A 54 -7.84 4.74 15.95
CA SER A 54 -7.98 4.29 17.34
C SER A 54 -9.22 4.85 18.05
N ASN A 55 -9.95 5.78 17.43
CA ASN A 55 -11.13 6.45 18.02
C ASN A 55 -12.41 6.18 17.21
N CYS A 56 -12.61 4.93 16.79
CA CYS A 56 -13.93 4.40 16.40
C CYS A 56 -14.42 3.47 17.51
#